data_AF-A0A0E0KZE6-F1
#
_entry.id   AF-A0A0E0KZE6-F1
#
_cell.length_a   1.000
_cell.length_b   1.000
_cell.length_c   1.000
_cell.angle_alpha   90.00
_cell.angle_beta   90.00
_cell.angle_gamma   90.00
#
_symmetry.space_group_name_H-M   'P 1'
#
loop_
_entity.id
_entity.type
_entity.pdbx_description
1 polymer ?
#
loop_
_entity_poly.entity_id
_entity_poly.type
_entity_poly.pdbx_seq_one_letter_code
_entity_poly.pdbx_strand_id
1 'polypeptide(L)'
;MRAFQPKIHIFASRVLTEWAIDLLSLPRARRFIWLKEFREIKDKSSAINHDTGVSCDLAKMIMKWYRPGQKMAIGNPQYKEIIQRGLSVPCLFDEIVMEVMWGLKNLMHVLVPQEKMKLSKDDYLPMSQRMNMLLNRYGLDVKPEMVTDSIIKLACLLLDCEYCDVKISRHLRLTGEYIEELSGIKCED
;
A
#
# COMPACT_ATOMS: atom_id res chain seq x y z
N MET A 1 -2.12 15.92 -23.91
CA MET A 1 -2.05 15.74 -22.45
C MET A 1 -3.44 15.36 -21.93
N ARG A 2 -3.71 14.09 -21.64
CA ARG A 2 -4.99 13.70 -21.03
C ARG A 2 -4.84 13.83 -19.52
N ALA A 3 -5.60 14.77 -18.96
CA ALA A 3 -5.58 15.12 -17.56
C ALA A 3 -5.95 13.91 -16.67
N PHE A 4 -5.10 13.72 -15.67
CA PHE A 4 -5.23 12.77 -14.57
C PHE A 4 -6.62 12.90 -13.90
N GLN A 5 -7.49 11.90 -14.05
CA GLN A 5 -8.84 11.93 -13.48
C GLN A 5 -8.79 11.91 -11.93
N PRO A 6 -9.62 12.70 -11.23
CA PRO A 6 -9.57 12.83 -9.76
C PRO A 6 -10.50 11.90 -9.03
N LYS A 7 -9.95 11.02 -8.22
CA LYS A 7 -10.76 10.15 -7.38
C LYS A 7 -10.15 10.07 -6.00
N ILE A 8 -11.03 10.16 -5.01
CA ILE A 8 -10.65 10.15 -3.60
C ILE A 8 -11.12 8.82 -3.02
N HIS A 9 -10.17 8.09 -2.47
CA HIS A 9 -10.41 6.81 -1.83
C HIS A 9 -10.08 6.96 -0.35
N ILE A 10 -11.03 6.64 0.51
CA ILE A 10 -10.78 6.55 1.94
C ILE A 10 -10.54 5.09 2.27
N PHE A 11 -9.31 4.81 2.69
CA PHE A 11 -8.91 3.50 3.19
C PHE A 11 -8.67 3.58 4.69
N ALA A 12 -9.17 2.58 5.42
CA ALA A 12 -8.78 2.36 6.81
C ALA A 12 -7.60 1.40 6.83
N SER A 13 -6.50 1.74 7.53
CA SER A 13 -5.34 0.88 7.74
C SER A 13 -5.09 0.69 9.23
N ARG A 14 -4.61 -0.50 9.61
CA ARG A 14 -4.21 -0.85 10.99
C ARG A 14 -2.68 -0.96 11.19
N VAL A 15 -1.87 -0.61 10.19
CA VAL A 15 -0.47 -1.04 10.15
C VAL A 15 0.49 0.04 10.64
N LEU A 16 1.19 -0.26 11.74
CA LEU A 16 2.44 0.38 12.15
C LEU A 16 3.60 -0.57 11.76
N THR A 17 4.51 -0.02 10.96
CA THR A 17 5.96 -0.28 10.85
C THR A 17 6.59 -1.52 10.17
N GLU A 18 5.92 -2.58 9.70
CA GLU A 18 6.68 -3.72 9.09
C GLU A 18 6.23 -4.24 7.71
N TRP A 19 5.09 -3.83 7.15
CA TRP A 19 4.36 -4.64 6.15
C TRP A 19 4.09 -3.99 4.78
N ALA A 20 4.84 -2.99 4.33
CA ALA A 20 4.53 -2.30 3.07
C ALA A 20 4.52 -3.22 1.82
N ILE A 21 5.24 -4.36 1.84
CA ILE A 21 5.24 -5.33 0.72
C ILE A 21 3.96 -6.19 0.70
N ASP A 22 3.22 -6.32 1.81
CA ASP A 22 1.96 -7.07 1.81
C ASP A 22 0.87 -6.40 0.95
N LEU A 23 1.03 -5.12 0.65
CA LEU A 23 0.14 -4.36 -0.21
C LEU A 23 0.35 -4.65 -1.70
N LEU A 24 1.37 -5.42 -2.05
CA LEU A 24 1.61 -5.88 -3.42
C LEU A 24 0.82 -7.14 -3.79
N SER A 25 0.37 -7.91 -2.79
CA SER A 25 -0.48 -9.08 -3.02
C SER A 25 -1.91 -8.77 -2.59
N LEU A 26 -2.87 -8.94 -3.52
CA LEU A 26 -4.28 -8.69 -3.24
C LEU A 26 -4.83 -9.46 -2.02
N PRO A 27 -4.49 -10.75 -1.79
CA PRO A 27 -4.98 -11.48 -0.62
C PRO A 27 -4.49 -10.90 0.72
N ARG A 28 -3.26 -10.38 0.78
CA ARG A 28 -2.72 -9.77 2.00
C ARG A 28 -3.16 -8.32 2.15
N ALA A 29 -3.21 -7.56 1.06
CA ALA A 29 -3.71 -6.19 1.06
C ALA A 29 -5.14 -6.11 1.67
N ARG A 30 -6.02 -7.05 1.31
CA ARG A 30 -7.38 -7.15 1.87
C ARG A 30 -7.45 -7.44 3.37
N ARG A 31 -6.35 -7.88 4.01
CA ARG A 31 -6.29 -8.07 5.48
C ARG A 31 -6.08 -6.75 6.21
N PHE A 32 -5.56 -5.74 5.53
CA PHE A 32 -5.14 -4.49 6.15
C PHE A 32 -5.86 -3.27 5.59
N ILE A 33 -6.43 -3.38 4.38
CA ILE A 33 -7.04 -2.28 3.64
C ILE A 33 -8.44 -2.69 3.18
N TRP A 34 -9.40 -1.80 3.45
CA TRP A 34 -10.76 -1.90 2.94
C TRP A 34 -11.23 -0.54 2.40
N LEU A 35 -11.89 -0.56 1.24
CA LEU A 35 -12.57 0.62 0.69
C LEU A 35 -13.75 0.98 1.59
N LYS A 36 -13.78 2.22 2.11
CA LYS A 36 -14.90 2.73 2.90
C LYS A 36 -15.93 3.47 2.06
N GLU A 37 -15.45 4.38 1.22
CA GLU A 37 -16.29 5.13 0.29
C GLU A 37 -15.45 5.50 -0.94
N PHE A 38 -16.15 5.53 -2.08
CA PHE A 38 -15.61 5.95 -3.36
C PHE A 38 -16.53 7.01 -3.94
N ARG A 39 -15.93 8.09 -4.46
CA ARG A 39 -16.66 9.13 -5.16
C ARG A 39 -15.86 9.63 -6.35
N GLU A 40 -16.53 9.72 -7.49
CA GLU A 40 -15.99 10.35 -8.68
C GLU A 40 -16.17 11.87 -8.59
N ILE A 41 -15.07 12.61 -8.75
CA ILE A 41 -15.07 14.07 -8.70
C ILE A 41 -14.59 14.57 -10.05
N LYS A 42 -15.47 15.27 -10.79
CA LYS A 42 -15.16 15.73 -12.15
C LYS A 42 -14.00 16.73 -12.18
N ASP A 43 -13.92 17.63 -11.20
CA ASP A 43 -12.88 18.65 -11.09
C ASP A 43 -12.21 18.62 -9.71
N LYS A 44 -10.89 18.35 -9.69
CA LYS A 44 -10.04 18.36 -8.47
C LYS A 44 -10.19 19.66 -7.72
N SER A 45 -10.05 20.76 -8.45
CA SER A 45 -9.89 22.07 -7.87
C SER A 45 -11.16 22.49 -7.14
N SER A 46 -12.35 22.15 -7.66
CA SER A 46 -13.61 22.35 -6.95
C SER A 46 -13.76 21.53 -5.65
N ALA A 47 -13.06 20.40 -5.51
CA ALA A 47 -13.18 19.55 -4.33
C ALA A 47 -12.15 19.86 -3.25
N ILE A 48 -10.92 20.19 -3.66
CA ILE A 48 -9.83 20.52 -2.76
C ILE A 48 -8.85 21.46 -3.45
N ASN A 49 -8.64 22.63 -2.84
CA ASN A 49 -7.59 23.57 -3.27
C ASN A 49 -7.12 24.43 -2.09
N HIS A 50 -6.03 25.16 -2.29
CA HIS A 50 -5.41 25.95 -1.23
C HIS A 50 -6.26 27.15 -0.80
N ASP A 51 -7.03 27.75 -1.72
CA ASP A 51 -7.75 29.00 -1.51
C ASP A 51 -9.14 28.80 -0.88
N THR A 52 -9.88 27.79 -1.34
CA THR A 52 -11.24 27.46 -0.86
C THR A 52 -11.26 26.28 0.10
N GLY A 53 -10.12 25.62 0.33
CA GLY A 53 -10.01 24.50 1.26
C GLY A 53 -10.67 23.22 0.74
N VAL A 54 -11.36 22.49 1.65
CA VAL A 54 -12.06 21.24 1.35
C VAL A 54 -13.53 21.53 1.08
N SER A 55 -14.07 21.05 -0.04
CA SER A 55 -15.49 21.21 -0.37
C SER A 55 -16.39 20.52 0.66
N CYS A 56 -17.62 21.02 0.82
CA CYS A 56 -18.59 20.46 1.76
C CYS A 56 -18.84 18.95 1.52
N ASP A 57 -18.87 18.51 0.27
CA ASP A 57 -19.12 17.10 -0.06
C ASP A 57 -17.94 16.21 0.32
N LEU A 58 -16.71 16.67 0.06
CA LEU A 58 -15.51 15.95 0.47
C LEU A 58 -15.36 15.94 2.00
N ALA A 59 -15.64 17.06 2.65
CA ALA A 59 -15.65 17.17 4.11
C ALA A 59 -16.63 16.18 4.75
N LYS A 60 -17.88 16.13 4.25
CA LYS A 60 -18.89 15.17 4.72
C LYS A 60 -18.42 13.72 4.56
N MET A 61 -17.81 13.40 3.42
CA MET A 61 -17.31 12.05 3.16
C MET A 61 -16.17 11.68 4.13
N ILE A 62 -15.21 12.58 4.34
CA ILE A 62 -14.10 12.36 5.28
C ILE A 62 -14.63 12.19 6.71
N MET A 63 -15.47 13.13 7.16
CA MET A 63 -15.94 13.15 8.55
C MET A 63 -16.90 12.00 8.88
N LYS A 64 -17.60 11.45 7.89
CA LYS A 64 -18.43 10.24 8.05
C LYS A 64 -17.62 9.01 8.48
N TRP A 65 -16.38 8.90 7.99
CA TRP A 65 -15.53 7.72 8.24
C TRP A 65 -14.38 7.98 9.20
N TYR A 66 -14.08 9.25 9.48
CA TYR A 66 -13.09 9.64 10.46
C TYR A 66 -13.51 9.18 11.87
N ARG A 67 -12.54 8.63 12.62
CA ARG A 67 -12.72 8.29 14.03
C ARG A 67 -11.75 9.10 14.88
N PRO A 68 -12.22 9.74 15.96
CA PRO A 68 -11.35 10.46 16.89
C PRO A 68 -10.17 9.59 17.36
N GLY A 69 -8.99 10.19 17.45
CA GLY A 69 -7.75 9.50 17.84
C GLY A 69 -7.03 8.79 16.70
N GLN A 70 -7.60 8.72 15.50
CA GLN A 70 -6.91 8.20 14.31
C GLN A 70 -6.25 9.33 13.51
N LYS A 71 -5.18 8.96 12.78
CA LYS A 71 -4.59 9.83 11.75
C LYS A 71 -4.98 9.32 10.36
N MET A 72 -5.25 10.23 9.43
CA MET A 72 -5.59 9.90 8.04
C MET A 72 -4.34 9.89 7.18
N ALA A 73 -4.06 8.77 6.49
CA ALA A 73 -2.97 8.68 5.54
C ALA A 73 -3.35 9.40 4.23
N ILE A 74 -2.54 10.37 3.80
CA ILE A 74 -2.80 11.18 2.60
C ILE A 74 -1.66 10.98 1.61
N GLY A 75 -1.96 10.69 0.34
CA GLY A 75 -0.93 10.47 -0.69
C GLY A 75 -0.39 11.73 -1.36
N ASN A 76 -0.83 12.91 -0.92
CA ASN A 76 -0.39 14.19 -1.46
C ASN A 76 -0.12 15.17 -0.29
N PRO A 77 1.08 15.79 -0.23
CA PRO A 77 1.47 16.62 0.91
C PRO A 77 0.66 17.93 0.98
N GLN A 78 0.30 18.52 -0.16
CA GLN A 78 -0.55 19.72 -0.20
C GLN A 78 -1.96 19.41 0.30
N TYR A 79 -2.52 18.27 -0.11
CA TYR A 79 -3.84 17.85 0.37
C TYR A 79 -3.84 17.54 1.86
N LYS A 80 -2.74 16.99 2.40
CA LYS A 80 -2.57 16.82 3.85
C LYS A 80 -2.72 18.15 4.57
N GLU A 81 -2.03 19.19 4.12
CA GLU A 81 -2.11 20.52 4.74
C GLU A 81 -3.51 21.10 4.68
N ILE A 82 -4.16 21.04 3.52
CA ILE A 82 -5.50 21.59 3.30
C ILE A 82 -6.53 20.85 4.17
N ILE A 83 -6.50 19.52 4.21
CA ILE A 83 -7.44 18.71 4.99
C ILE A 83 -7.21 18.91 6.48
N GLN A 84 -5.96 18.90 6.94
CA GLN A 84 -5.64 19.06 8.35
C GLN A 84 -6.04 20.45 8.86
N ARG A 85 -5.83 21.50 8.05
CA ARG A 85 -6.27 22.87 8.37
C ARG A 85 -7.79 23.01 8.32
N GLY A 86 -8.43 22.50 7.26
CA GLY A 86 -9.86 22.71 6.99
C GLY A 86 -10.78 21.88 7.87
N LEU A 87 -10.38 20.66 8.26
CA LEU A 87 -11.22 19.73 9.01
C LEU A 87 -10.71 19.43 10.43
N SER A 88 -9.55 19.96 10.81
CA SER A 88 -8.89 19.66 12.09
C SER A 88 -8.68 18.14 12.31
N VAL A 89 -8.48 17.39 11.22
CA VAL A 89 -8.21 15.95 11.24
C VAL A 89 -6.70 15.72 11.19
N PRO A 90 -6.09 15.03 12.18
CA PRO A 90 -4.69 14.64 12.12
C PRO A 90 -4.39 13.83 10.87
N CYS A 91 -3.38 14.23 10.10
CA CYS A 91 -3.01 13.57 8.84
C CYS A 91 -1.55 13.09 8.85
N LEU A 92 -1.28 12.00 8.13
CA LEU A 92 0.06 11.43 7.91
C LEU A 92 0.43 11.51 6.43
N PHE A 93 1.69 11.87 6.20
CA PHE A 93 2.36 11.82 4.91
C PHE A 93 3.82 11.54 5.24
N ASP A 94 4.24 10.30 5.03
CA ASP A 94 5.59 9.77 5.27
C ASP A 94 5.90 8.69 4.23
N GLU A 95 7.10 8.12 4.29
CA GLU A 95 7.56 7.07 3.37
C GLU A 95 6.63 5.84 3.38
N ILE A 96 6.08 5.48 4.54
CA ILE A 96 5.17 4.34 4.68
C ILE A 96 3.86 4.65 3.93
N VAL A 97 3.30 5.86 4.10
CA VAL A 97 2.11 6.30 3.37
C VAL A 97 2.36 6.29 1.86
N MET A 98 3.54 6.68 1.41
CA MET A 98 3.89 6.66 -0.01
C MET A 98 3.93 5.23 -0.57
N GLU A 99 4.54 4.27 0.14
CA GLU A 99 4.51 2.85 -0.24
C GLU A 99 3.09 2.28 -0.25
N VAL A 100 2.25 2.66 0.72
CA VAL A 100 0.84 2.26 0.78
C VAL A 100 0.06 2.78 -0.42
N MET A 101 0.21 4.07 -0.73
CA MET A 101 -0.46 4.70 -1.87
C MET A 101 0.01 4.12 -3.20
N TRP A 102 1.29 3.73 -3.28
CA TRP A 102 1.85 3.00 -4.41
C TRP A 102 1.18 1.63 -4.61
N GLY A 103 1.09 0.82 -3.56
CA GLY A 103 0.41 -0.49 -3.61
C GLY A 103 -1.08 -0.37 -3.95
N LEU A 104 -1.77 0.59 -3.33
CA LEU A 104 -3.18 0.89 -3.61
C LEU A 104 -3.42 1.24 -5.07
N LYS A 105 -2.53 2.04 -5.68
CA LYS A 105 -2.64 2.43 -7.09
C LYS A 105 -2.54 1.22 -8.01
N ASN A 106 -1.61 0.30 -7.73
CA ASN A 106 -1.47 -0.95 -8.48
C ASN A 106 -2.69 -1.87 -8.32
N LEU A 107 -3.32 -1.88 -7.14
CA LEU A 107 -4.49 -2.70 -6.86
C LEU A 107 -5.83 -2.00 -7.16
N MET A 108 -5.82 -0.76 -7.65
CA MET A 108 -7.01 0.09 -7.77
C MET A 108 -8.10 -0.57 -8.64
N HIS A 109 -7.70 -1.22 -9.73
CA HIS A 109 -8.56 -1.96 -10.64
C HIS A 109 -9.34 -3.11 -9.96
N VAL A 110 -8.82 -3.64 -8.84
CA VAL A 110 -9.48 -4.70 -8.06
C VAL A 110 -10.19 -4.15 -6.82
N LEU A 111 -9.59 -3.18 -6.14
CA LEU A 111 -10.13 -2.60 -4.90
C LEU A 111 -11.34 -1.70 -5.17
N VAL A 112 -11.42 -1.12 -6.36
CA VAL A 112 -12.47 -0.19 -6.74
C VAL A 112 -12.94 -0.56 -8.15
N PRO A 113 -13.76 -1.61 -8.35
CA PRO A 113 -14.17 -2.04 -9.69
C PRO A 113 -14.96 -0.97 -10.46
N GLN A 114 -15.57 -0.01 -9.77
CA GLN A 114 -16.23 1.16 -10.37
C GLN A 114 -15.24 2.15 -10.99
N GLU A 115 -13.96 2.02 -10.66
CA GLU A 115 -12.85 2.76 -11.25
C GLU A 115 -12.67 2.36 -12.72
N LYS A 116 -13.34 3.08 -13.63
CA LYS A 116 -13.21 2.83 -15.08
C LYS A 116 -11.87 3.27 -15.69
N MET A 117 -10.94 3.76 -14.88
CA MET A 117 -9.66 4.28 -15.37
C MET A 117 -8.73 3.11 -15.67
N LYS A 118 -8.44 2.88 -16.95
CA LYS A 118 -7.27 2.09 -17.34
C LYS A 118 -6.05 2.91 -16.96
N LEU A 119 -5.29 2.45 -15.96
CA LEU A 119 -3.98 3.02 -15.63
C LEU A 119 -3.15 3.08 -16.92
N SER A 120 -2.75 4.28 -17.34
CA SER A 120 -1.75 4.40 -18.40
C SER A 120 -0.37 4.02 -17.85
N LYS A 121 0.59 3.69 -18.72
CA LYS A 121 1.96 3.40 -18.27
C LYS A 121 2.55 4.55 -17.45
N ASP A 122 2.17 5.78 -17.76
CA ASP A 122 2.59 7.01 -17.07
C ASP A 122 1.95 7.17 -15.69
N ASP A 123 0.87 6.43 -15.41
CA ASP A 123 0.20 6.43 -14.11
C ASP A 123 0.82 5.41 -13.13
N TYR A 124 1.70 4.51 -13.56
CA TYR A 124 2.40 3.66 -12.60
C TYR A 124 3.51 4.47 -11.94
N LEU A 125 3.49 4.56 -10.62
CA LEU A 125 4.68 5.01 -9.91
C LEU A 125 5.76 3.96 -10.18
N PRO A 126 6.96 4.36 -10.62
CA PRO A 126 7.77 3.47 -11.41
C PRO A 126 8.38 2.34 -10.57
N MET A 127 8.59 2.51 -9.26
CA MET A 127 8.99 1.40 -8.37
C MET A 127 8.82 1.78 -6.90
N SER A 128 8.42 0.84 -6.05
CA SER A 128 8.42 1.01 -4.59
C SER A 128 9.83 0.75 -4.02
N GLN A 129 10.21 1.44 -2.95
CA GLN A 129 11.51 1.28 -2.31
C GLN A 129 11.73 -0.17 -1.85
N ARG A 130 10.71 -0.78 -1.26
CA ARG A 130 10.82 -2.16 -0.79
C ARG A 130 10.94 -3.17 -1.92
N MET A 131 10.21 -2.97 -3.02
CA MET A 131 10.36 -3.84 -4.20
C MET A 131 11.77 -3.73 -4.76
N ASN A 132 12.33 -2.53 -4.86
CA ASN A 132 13.71 -2.32 -5.30
C ASN A 132 14.72 -3.07 -4.39
N MET A 133 14.57 -2.94 -3.07
CA MET A 133 15.43 -3.65 -2.12
C MET A 133 15.31 -5.16 -2.26
N LEU A 134 14.10 -5.70 -2.43
CA LEU A 134 13.86 -7.13 -2.62
C LEU A 134 14.55 -7.62 -3.90
N LEU A 135 14.30 -6.97 -5.03
CA LEU A 135 14.88 -7.38 -6.32
C LEU A 135 16.42 -7.31 -6.30
N ASN A 136 17.00 -6.27 -5.70
CA ASN A 136 18.45 -6.12 -5.56
C ASN A 136 19.09 -7.23 -4.69
N ARG A 137 18.40 -7.73 -3.65
CA ARG A 137 18.90 -8.86 -2.85
C ARG A 137 19.06 -10.14 -3.66
N TYR A 138 18.23 -10.31 -4.69
CA TYR A 138 18.31 -11.42 -5.63
C TYR A 138 19.20 -11.11 -6.86
N GLY A 139 19.92 -9.99 -6.85
CA GLY A 139 20.80 -9.58 -7.97
C GLY A 139 20.04 -9.12 -9.22
N LEU A 140 18.77 -8.76 -9.09
CA LEU A 140 17.93 -8.30 -10.20
C LEU A 140 18.00 -6.78 -10.31
N ASP A 141 18.82 -6.28 -11.24
CA ASP A 141 18.92 -4.84 -11.55
C ASP A 141 17.73 -4.39 -12.43
N VAL A 142 16.62 -4.05 -11.76
CA VAL A 142 15.41 -3.56 -12.42
C VAL A 142 15.30 -2.05 -12.22
N LYS A 143 15.36 -1.30 -13.31
CA LYS A 143 15.13 0.15 -13.27
C LYS A 143 13.65 0.47 -13.11
N PRO A 144 13.28 1.62 -12.52
CA PRO A 144 11.88 1.98 -12.33
C PRO A 144 11.06 1.97 -13.62
N GLU A 145 11.64 2.33 -14.77
CA GLU A 145 10.97 2.36 -16.07
C GLU A 145 10.68 0.95 -16.63
N MET A 146 11.35 -0.07 -16.08
CA MET A 146 11.21 -1.46 -16.50
C MET A 146 10.08 -2.18 -15.77
N VAL A 147 9.49 -1.58 -14.73
CA VAL A 147 8.48 -2.24 -13.91
C VAL A 147 7.22 -2.53 -14.72
N THR A 148 6.92 -3.82 -14.82
CA THR A 148 5.71 -4.35 -15.45
C THR A 148 4.89 -5.13 -14.43
N ASP A 149 3.62 -5.39 -14.74
CA ASP A 149 2.77 -6.28 -13.94
C ASP A 149 3.42 -7.66 -13.68
N SER A 150 4.15 -8.19 -14.66
CA SER A 150 4.90 -9.45 -14.50
C SER A 150 6.03 -9.35 -13.46
N ILE A 151 6.76 -8.23 -13.43
CA ILE A 151 7.81 -7.99 -12.43
C ILE A 151 7.19 -7.81 -11.04
N ILE A 152 6.06 -7.10 -10.95
CA ILE A 152 5.33 -6.96 -9.69
C ILE A 152 4.91 -8.35 -9.17
N LYS A 153 4.34 -9.21 -10.03
CA LYS A 153 3.97 -10.58 -9.67
C LYS A 153 5.17 -11.43 -9.25
N LEU A 154 6.31 -11.31 -9.92
CA LEU A 154 7.54 -11.99 -9.54
C LEU A 154 8.03 -11.53 -8.17
N ALA A 155 8.04 -10.22 -7.91
CA ALA A 155 8.41 -9.66 -6.62
C ALA A 155 7.47 -10.15 -5.50
N CYS A 156 6.16 -10.21 -5.76
CA CYS A 156 5.22 -10.85 -4.83
C CYS A 156 5.58 -12.31 -4.55
N LEU A 157 5.87 -13.09 -5.59
CA LEU A 157 6.22 -14.50 -5.44
C LEU A 157 7.51 -14.68 -4.63
N LEU A 158 8.54 -13.88 -4.90
CA LEU A 158 9.79 -13.89 -4.12
C LEU A 158 9.54 -13.59 -2.65
N LEU A 159 8.69 -12.61 -2.34
CA LEU A 159 8.30 -12.30 -0.96
C LEU A 159 7.51 -13.46 -0.31
N ASP A 160 6.57 -14.07 -1.04
CA ASP A 160 5.84 -15.25 -0.59
C ASP A 160 6.81 -16.40 -0.25
N CYS A 161 7.83 -16.60 -1.09
CA CYS A 161 8.89 -17.58 -0.85
C CYS A 161 9.74 -17.26 0.38
N GLU A 162 10.23 -16.03 0.55
CA GLU A 162 10.99 -15.62 1.76
C GLU A 162 10.16 -15.85 3.03
N TYR A 163 8.87 -15.50 3.00
CA TYR A 163 7.98 -15.70 4.14
C TYR A 163 7.76 -17.18 4.45
N CYS A 164 7.54 -18.01 3.42
CA CYS A 164 7.41 -19.45 3.58
C CYS A 164 8.70 -20.07 4.11
N ASP A 165 9.86 -19.66 3.59
CA ASP A 165 11.16 -20.16 4.02
C ASP A 165 11.40 -19.87 5.50
N VAL A 166 11.17 -18.63 5.97
CA VAL A 166 11.29 -18.28 7.39
C VAL A 166 10.30 -19.07 8.26
N LYS A 167 9.05 -19.21 7.82
CA LYS A 167 8.03 -19.93 8.60
C LYS A 167 8.34 -21.42 8.67
N ILE A 168 8.71 -22.03 7.55
CA ILE A 168 8.98 -23.47 7.45
C ILE A 168 10.30 -23.80 8.13
N SER A 169 11.38 -23.06 7.88
CA SER A 169 12.68 -23.24 8.55
C SER A 169 12.56 -23.19 10.06
N ARG A 170 11.74 -22.27 10.61
CA ARG A 170 11.47 -22.24 12.06
C ARG A 170 10.80 -23.51 12.56
N HIS A 171 9.80 -24.03 11.85
CA HIS A 171 9.11 -25.26 12.26
C HIS A 171 10.03 -26.48 12.12
N LEU A 172 10.81 -26.55 11.04
CA LEU A 172 11.78 -27.62 10.81
C LEU A 172 12.88 -27.60 11.88
N ARG A 173 13.42 -26.42 12.21
CA ARG A 173 14.41 -26.27 13.29
C ARG A 173 13.85 -26.72 14.64
N LEU A 174 12.67 -26.25 15.03
CA LEU A 174 12.01 -26.69 16.28
C LEU A 174 11.76 -28.20 16.30
N THR A 175 11.42 -28.78 15.14
CA THR A 175 11.23 -30.22 15.01
C THR A 175 12.55 -30.97 15.12
N GLY A 176 13.63 -30.44 14.53
CA GLY A 176 14.99 -30.98 14.65
C GLY A 176 15.49 -30.96 16.09
N GLU A 177 15.34 -29.82 16.79
CA GLU A 177 15.65 -29.68 18.22
C GLU A 177 14.90 -30.72 19.08
N TYR A 178 13.60 -30.92 18.81
CA TYR A 178 12.79 -31.90 19.52
C TYR A 178 13.21 -33.35 19.23
N ILE A 179 13.59 -33.66 17.99
CA ILE A 179 14.10 -34.99 17.62
C ILE A 179 15.47 -35.24 18.24
N GLU A 180 16.34 -34.22 18.30
CA GLU A 180 17.65 -34.31 18.96
C GLU A 180 17.49 -34.57 20.47
N GLU A 181 16.56 -33.87 21.14
CA GLU A 181 16.25 -34.09 22.56
C GLU A 181 15.79 -35.52 22.83
N LEU A 182 14.91 -36.07 21.98
CA LEU A 182 14.37 -37.42 22.16
C LEU A 182 15.34 -38.53 21.77
N SER A 183 16.12 -38.33 20.72
CA SER A 183 16.98 -39.37 20.13
C SER A 183 18.41 -39.35 20.65
N GLY A 184 18.87 -38.22 21.19
CA GLY A 184 20.28 -37.99 21.55
C GLY A 184 21.22 -37.88 20.34
N ILE A 185 20.69 -37.86 19.12
CA ILE A 185 21.44 -37.71 17.88
C ILE A 185 21.40 -36.24 17.47
N LYS A 186 22.55 -35.60 17.37
CA LYS A 186 22.65 -34.21 16.89
C LYS A 186 22.22 -34.12 15.44
N CYS A 187 21.37 -33.14 15.13
CA CYS A 187 21.14 -32.73 13.75
C CYS A 187 22.26 -31.75 13.36
N GLU A 188 23.16 -32.15 12.46
CA GLU A 188 24.11 -31.24 11.81
C GLU A 188 23.46 -30.60 10.56
N ASP A 189 23.76 -29.32 10.33
CA ASP A 189 23.28 -28.53 9.17
C ASP A 189 23.92 -28.97 7.84
#